data_AF-A0A4U2Q1F3-F1
#
_entry.id   AF-A0A4U2Q1F3-F1
#
_cell.length_a   1.000
_cell.length_b   1.000
_cell.length_c   1.000
_cell.angle_alpha   90.00
_cell.angle_beta   90.00
_cell.angle_gamma   90.00
#
_symmetry.space_group_name_H-M   'P 1'
#
loop_
_entity.id
_entity.type
_entity.pdbx_description
1 polymer ?
#
loop_
_entity_poly.entity_id
_entity_poly.type
_entity_poly.pdbx_seq_one_letter_code
_entity_poly.pdbx_strand_id
1 'polypeptide(L)'
;MSRLLYVEGTVDRTCTQSHITYSFHIPQPTDTIRIHFSYTPKLLEDQEQAREIIEESISKYGYDEPGHSSDLWKKYMPLQNLLTLSVDDPLRHRGNAHRPEMQQEHWLGSPAASPGFLAGDNPAGMWRITVSLHAVVTETLVYQIHVLGEEAIYA
;
A
#
# COMPACT_ATOMS: atom_id res chain seq x y z
N MET A 1 16.07 -5.14 -17.80
CA MET A 1 15.43 -4.99 -16.47
C MET A 1 15.95 -6.05 -15.52
N SER A 2 16.46 -5.66 -14.37
CA SER A 2 16.90 -6.56 -13.30
C SER A 2 15.92 -6.51 -12.12
N ARG A 3 15.72 -7.65 -11.45
CA ARG A 3 14.87 -7.73 -10.27
C ARG A 3 15.64 -7.23 -9.05
N LEU A 4 15.14 -6.18 -8.41
CA LEU A 4 15.75 -5.56 -7.23
C LEU A 4 15.14 -6.09 -5.92
N LEU A 5 13.83 -6.34 -5.92
CA LEU A 5 13.10 -6.89 -4.78
C LEU A 5 11.91 -7.70 -5.28
N TYR A 6 11.66 -8.84 -4.63
CA TYR A 6 10.38 -9.52 -4.71
C TYR A 6 9.98 -10.00 -3.33
N VAL A 7 8.76 -9.70 -2.94
CA VAL A 7 8.19 -10.01 -1.63
C VAL A 7 6.77 -10.47 -1.81
N GLU A 8 6.40 -11.50 -1.06
CA GLU A 8 5.02 -11.87 -0.78
C GLU A 8 4.83 -11.86 0.74
N GLY A 9 3.72 -11.27 1.19
CA GLY A 9 3.37 -11.18 2.61
C GLY A 9 1.92 -11.57 2.85
N THR A 10 1.66 -12.17 4.01
CA THR A 10 0.30 -12.45 4.49
C THR A 10 0.13 -11.76 5.84
N VAL A 11 -1.01 -11.10 6.02
CA VAL A 11 -1.37 -10.36 7.23
C VAL A 11 -2.81 -10.66 7.61
N ASP A 12 -3.15 -10.40 8.86
CA ASP A 12 -4.51 -10.51 9.38
C ASP A 12 -4.98 -9.16 9.97
N ARG A 13 -6.18 -9.16 10.54
CA ARG A 13 -6.83 -7.97 11.11
C ARG A 13 -6.00 -7.27 12.19
N THR A 14 -5.13 -7.99 12.90
CA THR A 14 -4.26 -7.44 13.94
C THR A 14 -3.20 -6.49 13.39
N CYS A 15 -2.93 -6.54 12.08
CA CYS A 15 -2.01 -5.64 11.40
C CYS A 15 -2.66 -4.30 10.99
N THR A 16 -3.95 -4.07 11.27
CA THR A 16 -4.60 -2.79 10.99
C THR A 16 -3.86 -1.65 11.70
N GLN A 17 -3.60 -0.55 10.97
CA GLN A 17 -2.81 0.61 11.39
C GLN A 17 -1.33 0.32 11.69
N SER A 18 -0.75 -0.71 11.06
CA SER A 18 0.69 -1.00 11.15
C SER A 18 1.44 -0.72 9.85
N HIS A 19 2.77 -0.84 9.90
CA HIS A 19 3.67 -0.63 8.77
C HIS A 19 4.67 -1.78 8.66
N ILE A 20 4.92 -2.25 7.44
CA ILE A 20 5.93 -3.27 7.13
C ILE A 20 6.92 -2.68 6.13
N THR A 21 8.20 -2.60 6.52
CA THR A 21 9.26 -2.03 5.69
C THR A 21 10.20 -3.11 5.15
N TYR A 22 10.44 -3.09 3.85
CA TYR A 22 11.42 -3.92 3.16
C TYR A 22 12.57 -3.07 2.67
N SER A 23 13.79 -3.53 2.93
CA SER A 23 15.02 -2.88 2.47
C SER A 23 15.64 -3.70 1.33
N PHE A 24 16.15 -3.02 0.32
CA PHE A 24 16.85 -3.66 -0.80
C PHE A 24 17.98 -2.77 -1.31
N HIS A 25 19.02 -3.39 -1.86
CA HIS A 25 20.20 -2.69 -2.33
C HIS A 25 20.21 -2.56 -3.86
N ILE A 26 20.42 -1.35 -4.36
CA ILE A 26 20.69 -1.11 -5.78
C ILE A 26 22.20 -0.91 -5.95
N PRO A 27 22.91 -1.76 -6.70
CA PRO A 27 24.38 -1.75 -6.75
C PRO A 27 24.97 -0.59 -7.56
N GLN A 28 24.24 -0.09 -8.55
CA GLN A 28 24.64 1.02 -9.42
C GLN A 28 23.41 1.89 -9.73
N PRO A 29 23.58 3.18 -10.06
CA PRO A 29 22.44 4.04 -10.40
C PRO A 29 21.59 3.45 -11.53
N THR A 30 20.27 3.65 -11.46
CA THR A 30 19.30 3.14 -12.44
C THR A 30 18.47 4.28 -13.02
N ASP A 31 18.19 4.27 -14.32
CA ASP A 31 17.39 5.35 -14.94
C ASP A 31 15.95 5.31 -14.47
N THR A 32 15.37 4.11 -14.41
CA THR A 32 13.98 3.89 -14.01
C THR A 32 13.88 2.74 -13.03
N ILE A 33 13.13 2.97 -11.95
CA ILE A 33 12.65 1.91 -11.06
C ILE A 33 11.16 1.73 -11.33
N ARG A 34 10.71 0.50 -11.55
CA ARG A 34 9.29 0.14 -11.62
C ARG A 34 8.89 -0.68 -10.40
N ILE A 35 7.72 -0.38 -9.86
CA ILE A 35 7.16 -1.05 -8.69
C ILE A 35 5.78 -1.57 -9.06
N HIS A 36 5.61 -2.88 -9.04
CA HIS A 36 4.30 -3.51 -9.11
C HIS A 36 3.89 -3.89 -7.69
N PHE A 37 2.71 -3.46 -7.29
CA PHE A 37 2.15 -3.78 -5.98
C PHE A 37 0.74 -4.30 -6.15
N SER A 38 0.43 -5.38 -5.45
CA SER A 38 -0.91 -5.90 -5.41
C SER A 38 -1.27 -6.45 -4.05
N TYR A 39 -2.56 -6.48 -3.75
CA TYR A 39 -3.09 -7.19 -2.60
C TYR A 39 -4.48 -7.75 -2.87
N THR A 40 -4.85 -8.80 -2.13
CA THR A 40 -6.14 -9.47 -2.25
C THR A 40 -6.46 -10.21 -0.93
N PRO A 41 -7.73 -10.32 -0.53
CA PRO A 41 -8.93 -9.73 -1.14
C PRO A 41 -9.01 -8.21 -0.93
N LYS A 42 -9.78 -7.52 -1.78
CA LYS A 42 -10.03 -6.07 -1.63
C LYS A 42 -11.26 -5.78 -0.78
N LEU A 43 -12.30 -6.59 -0.92
CA LEU A 43 -13.59 -6.41 -0.26
C LEU A 43 -13.77 -7.45 0.84
N LEU A 44 -14.46 -7.06 1.91
CA LEU A 44 -15.06 -8.02 2.83
C LEU A 44 -16.44 -8.40 2.29
N GLU A 45 -16.60 -9.64 1.84
CA GLU A 45 -17.87 -10.13 1.27
C GLU A 45 -18.88 -10.57 2.33
N ASP A 46 -18.41 -10.97 3.52
CA ASP A 46 -19.27 -11.35 4.64
C ASP A 46 -19.97 -10.11 5.21
N GLN A 47 -21.28 -10.00 4.96
CA GLN A 47 -22.10 -8.86 5.37
C GLN A 47 -22.32 -8.81 6.88
N GLU A 48 -22.44 -9.94 7.56
CA GLU A 48 -22.63 -9.98 9.02
C GLU A 48 -21.33 -9.55 9.70
N GLN A 49 -20.19 -10.08 9.27
CA GLN A 49 -18.89 -9.62 9.77
C GLN A 49 -18.66 -8.13 9.48
N ALA A 50 -19.02 -7.65 8.28
CA ALA A 50 -18.89 -6.24 7.96
C ALA A 50 -19.78 -5.35 8.83
N ARG A 51 -21.02 -5.79 9.08
CA ARG A 51 -21.96 -5.14 9.98
C ARG A 51 -21.39 -5.02 11.39
N GLU A 52 -20.88 -6.11 11.96
CA GLU A 52 -20.26 -6.11 13.29
C GLU A 52 -19.13 -5.09 13.39
N ILE A 53 -18.23 -5.06 12.41
CA ILE A 53 -17.10 -4.11 12.37
C ILE A 53 -17.61 -2.66 12.29
N ILE A 54 -18.63 -2.39 11.48
CA ILE A 54 -19.19 -1.05 11.31
C ILE A 54 -19.90 -0.60 12.58
N GLU A 55 -20.75 -1.44 13.17
CA GLU A 55 -21.49 -1.11 14.40
C GLU A 55 -20.53 -0.89 15.58
N GLU A 56 -19.48 -1.73 15.72
CA GLU A 56 -18.42 -1.53 16.71
C GLU A 56 -17.72 -0.18 16.50
N SER A 57 -17.40 0.16 15.25
CA SER A 57 -16.75 1.43 14.90
C SER A 57 -17.65 2.64 15.18
N ILE A 58 -18.94 2.57 14.84
CA ILE A 58 -19.93 3.62 15.11
C ILE A 58 -19.99 3.90 16.61
N SER A 59 -20.11 2.85 17.43
CA SER A 59 -20.14 2.99 18.89
C SER A 59 -18.82 3.53 19.45
N LYS A 60 -17.69 2.99 19.00
CA LYS A 60 -16.35 3.41 19.44
C LYS A 60 -16.07 4.89 19.22
N TYR A 61 -16.55 5.45 18.10
CA TYR A 61 -16.32 6.85 17.74
C TYR A 61 -17.49 7.78 18.11
N GLY A 62 -18.50 7.29 18.83
CA GLY A 62 -19.62 8.10 19.32
C GLY A 62 -20.59 8.57 18.22
N TYR A 63 -20.72 7.79 17.13
CA TYR A 63 -21.70 8.03 16.07
C TYR A 63 -23.04 7.34 16.34
N ASP A 64 -23.27 6.84 17.56
CA ASP A 64 -24.48 6.17 18.03
C ASP A 64 -25.50 7.16 18.65
N GLU A 65 -25.62 8.36 18.07
CA GLU A 65 -26.55 9.37 18.55
C GLU A 65 -28.03 8.92 18.46
N PRO A 66 -28.89 9.31 19.43
CA PRO A 66 -30.30 9.00 19.40
C PRO A 66 -30.97 9.54 18.12
N GLY A 67 -31.56 8.64 17.32
CA GLY A 67 -32.24 9.00 16.07
C GLY A 67 -31.64 8.37 14.81
N HIS A 68 -30.51 7.66 14.94
CA HIS A 68 -29.97 6.90 13.82
C HIS A 68 -30.81 5.65 13.52
N SER A 69 -31.04 5.41 12.22
CA SER A 69 -31.74 4.21 11.74
C SER A 69 -30.95 2.95 12.12
N SER A 70 -31.64 1.86 12.45
CA SER A 70 -31.01 0.53 12.63
C SER A 70 -30.24 0.05 11.39
N ASP A 71 -30.49 0.65 10.24
CA ASP A 71 -29.83 0.38 8.97
C ASP A 71 -28.66 1.31 8.65
N LEU A 72 -28.23 2.18 9.58
CA LEU A 72 -27.15 3.14 9.36
C LEU A 72 -25.85 2.46 8.87
N TRP A 73 -25.54 1.27 9.38
CA TRP A 73 -24.34 0.53 9.01
C TRP A 73 -24.24 0.26 7.50
N LYS A 74 -25.38 0.08 6.80
CA LYS A 74 -25.43 -0.16 5.35
C LYS A 74 -24.82 0.98 4.54
N LYS A 75 -24.79 2.21 5.07
CA LYS A 75 -24.17 3.38 4.42
C LYS A 75 -22.65 3.24 4.28
N TYR A 76 -22.02 2.43 5.12
CA TYR A 76 -20.56 2.26 5.16
C TYR A 76 -20.09 1.01 4.40
N MET A 77 -21.01 0.32 3.72
CA MET A 77 -20.72 -0.85 2.90
C MET A 77 -20.35 -0.48 1.45
N PRO A 78 -19.54 -1.30 0.77
CA PRO A 78 -18.79 -2.44 1.30
C PRO A 78 -17.53 -1.98 2.06
N LEU A 79 -17.15 -2.72 3.12
CA LEU A 79 -15.85 -2.55 3.74
C LEU A 79 -14.74 -3.05 2.82
N GLN A 80 -13.60 -2.34 2.84
CA GLN A 80 -12.47 -2.65 1.98
C GLN A 80 -11.16 -2.66 2.75
N ASN A 81 -10.29 -3.59 2.38
CA ASN A 81 -8.88 -3.52 2.77
C ASN A 81 -8.23 -2.30 2.11
N LEU A 82 -7.31 -1.65 2.81
CA LEU A 82 -6.59 -0.48 2.31
C LEU A 82 -5.11 -0.56 2.71
N LEU A 83 -4.28 -0.89 1.72
CA LEU A 83 -2.83 -0.82 1.83
C LEU A 83 -2.31 0.26 0.88
N THR A 84 -1.30 1.00 1.32
CA THR A 84 -0.61 2.02 0.52
C THR A 84 0.90 1.81 0.58
N LEU A 85 1.62 2.42 -0.36
CA LEU A 85 3.08 2.33 -0.43
C LEU A 85 3.75 3.67 -0.19
N SER A 86 4.91 3.61 0.45
CA SER A 86 5.87 4.69 0.46
C SER A 86 7.27 4.19 0.09
N VAL A 87 8.08 5.07 -0.46
CA VAL A 87 9.44 4.75 -0.92
C VAL A 87 10.42 5.76 -0.33
N ASP A 88 11.54 5.25 0.18
CA ASP A 88 12.71 6.04 0.53
C ASP A 88 13.90 5.58 -0.33
N ASP A 89 14.60 6.55 -0.90
CA ASP A 89 15.91 6.32 -1.50
C ASP A 89 17.02 6.46 -0.42
N PRO A 90 18.30 6.22 -0.75
CA PRO A 90 19.41 6.33 0.19
C PRO A 90 19.61 7.71 0.82
N LEU A 91 19.06 8.75 0.19
CA LEU A 91 19.29 10.16 0.52
C LEU A 91 18.05 10.82 1.13
N ARG A 92 16.85 10.39 0.77
CA ARG A 92 15.60 11.07 1.07
C ARG A 92 14.36 10.19 0.89
N HIS A 93 13.26 10.68 1.44
CA HIS A 93 11.93 10.18 1.14
C HIS A 93 11.53 10.51 -0.31
N ARG A 94 11.06 9.51 -1.07
CA ARG A 94 10.61 9.67 -2.45
C ARG A 94 9.12 9.95 -2.56
N GLY A 95 8.33 9.66 -1.54
CA GLY A 95 6.91 9.96 -1.53
C GLY A 95 6.04 8.75 -1.22
N ASN A 96 4.74 8.96 -1.35
CA ASN A 96 3.72 8.01 -0.94
C ASN A 96 2.65 7.86 -2.03
N ALA A 97 2.42 6.63 -2.47
CA ALA A 97 1.29 6.26 -3.32
C ALA A 97 0.08 5.90 -2.45
N HIS A 98 -0.69 6.92 -2.06
CA HIS A 98 -1.95 6.76 -1.33
C HIS A 98 -3.08 6.37 -2.30
N ARG A 99 -2.95 5.21 -2.93
CA ARG A 99 -3.90 4.70 -3.93
C ARG A 99 -4.75 3.59 -3.33
N PRO A 100 -6.09 3.67 -3.43
CA PRO A 100 -6.96 2.63 -2.91
C PRO A 100 -6.97 1.38 -3.80
N GLU A 101 -6.50 1.45 -5.06
CA GLU A 101 -6.52 0.32 -5.99
C GLU A 101 -5.69 -0.86 -5.45
N MET A 102 -6.21 -2.08 -5.63
CA MET A 102 -5.55 -3.31 -5.18
C MET A 102 -4.46 -3.81 -6.11
N GLN A 103 -4.35 -3.23 -7.31
CA GLN A 103 -3.29 -3.46 -8.29
C GLN A 103 -2.74 -2.10 -8.68
N GLN A 104 -1.45 -1.92 -8.51
CA GLN A 104 -0.79 -0.63 -8.70
C GLN A 104 0.52 -0.84 -9.45
N GLU A 105 0.77 0.06 -10.39
CA GLU A 105 2.04 0.15 -11.09
C GLU A 105 2.60 1.57 -10.94
N HIS A 106 3.83 1.65 -10.44
CA HIS A 106 4.51 2.92 -10.21
C HIS A 106 5.87 2.92 -10.91
N TRP A 107 6.35 4.11 -11.26
CA TRP A 107 7.67 4.35 -11.81
C TRP A 107 8.33 5.56 -11.16
N LEU A 108 9.65 5.46 -10.98
CA LEU A 108 10.52 6.51 -10.47
C LEU A 108 11.65 6.73 -11.47
N GLY A 109 11.78 7.93 -12.01
CA GLY A 109 12.88 8.32 -12.88
C GLY A 109 13.26 9.79 -12.69
N SER A 110 14.36 10.17 -13.32
CA SER A 110 14.86 11.56 -13.29
C SER A 110 13.88 12.57 -13.91
N PRO A 111 13.35 12.37 -15.15
CA PRO A 111 12.47 13.35 -15.76
C PRO A 111 11.04 13.36 -15.19
N ALA A 112 10.58 12.23 -14.64
CA ALA A 112 9.22 12.08 -14.13
C ALA A 112 9.10 10.88 -13.17
N ALA A 113 8.05 10.89 -12.36
CA ALA A 113 7.64 9.79 -11.50
C ALA A 113 6.12 9.66 -11.47
N SER A 114 5.59 8.53 -11.01
CA SER A 114 4.16 8.37 -10.77
C SER A 114 3.65 9.38 -9.74
N PRO A 115 2.40 9.87 -9.86
CA PRO A 115 1.89 10.87 -8.93
C PRO A 115 1.83 10.35 -7.49
N GLY A 116 2.34 11.15 -6.56
CA GLY A 116 2.59 10.75 -5.16
C GLY A 116 4.07 10.55 -4.87
N PHE A 117 4.90 10.40 -5.91
CA PHE A 117 6.35 10.34 -5.80
C PHE A 117 7.05 11.54 -6.43
N LEU A 118 8.26 11.81 -5.93
CA LEU A 118 9.18 12.82 -6.44
C LEU A 118 10.04 12.22 -7.55
N ALA A 119 10.07 12.93 -8.68
CA ALA A 119 11.04 12.68 -9.74
C ALA A 119 12.47 13.02 -9.26
N GLY A 120 13.45 12.42 -9.92
CA GLY A 120 14.87 12.60 -9.63
C GLY A 120 15.65 11.31 -9.82
N ASP A 121 16.97 11.47 -9.85
CA ASP A 121 17.90 10.37 -10.05
C ASP A 121 17.67 9.24 -9.05
N ASN A 122 17.92 8.01 -9.47
CA ASN A 122 17.83 6.85 -8.60
C ASN A 122 19.25 6.36 -8.28
N PRO A 123 19.84 6.82 -7.15
CA PRO A 123 21.21 6.47 -6.82
C PRO A 123 21.35 5.02 -6.38
N ALA A 124 22.57 4.50 -6.54
CA ALA A 124 22.98 3.28 -5.86
C ALA A 124 22.87 3.43 -4.33
N GLY A 125 22.66 2.32 -3.65
CA GLY A 125 22.61 2.27 -2.18
C GLY A 125 21.39 1.53 -1.64
N MET A 126 21.10 1.74 -0.36
CA MET A 126 20.00 1.10 0.33
C MET A 126 18.69 1.86 0.13
N TRP A 127 17.71 1.18 -0.45
CA TRP A 127 16.36 1.65 -0.65
C TRP A 127 15.39 0.98 0.32
N ARG A 128 14.29 1.66 0.61
CA ARG A 128 13.22 1.11 1.45
C ARG A 128 11.87 1.29 0.76
N ILE A 129 11.05 0.26 0.83
CA ILE A 129 9.62 0.34 0.50
C ILE A 129 8.83 -0.04 1.75
N THR A 130 7.85 0.79 2.12
CA THR A 130 7.00 0.54 3.28
C THR A 130 5.56 0.35 2.82
N VAL A 131 4.97 -0.77 3.23
CA VAL A 131 3.55 -1.06 3.10
C VAL A 131 2.87 -0.52 4.35
N SER A 132 1.95 0.43 4.19
CA SER A 132 1.12 0.94 5.28
C SER A 132 -0.24 0.26 5.24
N LEU A 133 -0.57 -0.49 6.30
CA LEU A 133 -1.78 -1.29 6.40
C LEU A 133 -2.87 -0.48 7.10
N HIS A 134 -3.46 0.49 6.40
CA HIS A 134 -4.46 1.39 6.99
C HIS A 134 -5.70 0.65 7.50
N ALA A 135 -6.15 -0.35 6.76
CA ALA A 135 -7.28 -1.19 7.15
C ALA A 135 -7.08 -2.62 6.63
N VAL A 136 -7.19 -3.61 7.53
CA VAL A 136 -7.33 -5.03 7.21
C VAL A 136 -8.63 -5.53 7.83
N VAL A 137 -9.68 -5.62 7.00
CA VAL A 137 -11.05 -5.96 7.39
C VAL A 137 -11.40 -7.43 7.12
N THR A 138 -10.68 -8.10 6.21
CA THR A 138 -10.84 -9.54 5.98
C THR A 138 -9.99 -10.35 6.96
N GLU A 139 -10.34 -11.63 7.17
CA GLU A 139 -9.59 -12.50 8.09
C GLU A 139 -8.09 -12.54 7.77
N THR A 140 -7.77 -12.73 6.50
CA THR A 140 -6.41 -12.66 5.97
C THR A 140 -6.38 -11.84 4.69
N LEU A 141 -5.23 -11.23 4.42
CA LEU A 141 -4.90 -10.57 3.17
C LEU A 141 -3.49 -10.96 2.75
N VAL A 142 -3.30 -11.19 1.45
CA VAL A 142 -1.99 -11.41 0.82
C VAL A 142 -1.63 -10.18 0.00
N TYR A 143 -0.37 -9.76 0.07
CA TYR A 143 0.17 -8.73 -0.81
C TYR A 143 1.47 -9.16 -1.46
N GLN A 144 1.76 -8.58 -2.61
CA GLN A 144 2.98 -8.80 -3.36
C GLN A 144 3.61 -7.46 -3.76
N ILE A 145 4.94 -7.40 -3.70
CA ILE A 145 5.74 -6.27 -4.18
C ILE A 145 6.78 -6.82 -5.14
N HIS A 146 6.86 -6.24 -6.33
CA HIS A 146 7.90 -6.53 -7.30
C HIS A 146 8.57 -5.24 -7.75
N VAL A 147 9.85 -5.09 -7.44
CA VAL A 147 10.67 -3.93 -7.82
C VAL A 147 11.66 -4.33 -8.90
N LEU A 148 11.64 -3.59 -9.99
CA LEU A 148 12.48 -3.79 -11.17
C LEU A 148 13.32 -2.53 -11.43
N GLY A 149 14.59 -2.71 -11.79
CA GLY A 149 15.47 -1.63 -12.25
C GLY A 149 15.73 -1.73 -13.75
N GLU A 150 15.68 -0.60 -14.45
CA GLU A 150 16.23 -0.41 -15.79
C GLU A 150 17.57 0.30 -15.66
N GLU A 151 18.63 -0.37 -16.11
CA GLU A 151 19.99 0.20 -16.11
C GLU A 151 20.07 1.37 -17.09
N ALA A 152 20.87 2.36 -16.71
CA ALA A 152 21.23 3.45 -17.60
C ALA A 152 22.00 2.89 -18.80
N ILE A 153 21.48 3.09 -20.01
CA ILE A 153 22.27 2.86 -21.21
C ILE A 153 23.24 4.04 -21.28
N TYR A 154 24.47 3.84 -20.79
CA TYR A 154 25.56 4.78 -21.06
C TYR A 154 25.75 4.84 -22.59
N ALA A 155 25.33 5.96 -23.19
CA ALA A 155 25.64 6.33 -24.57
C ALA A 155 26.92 7.17 -24.62
#